data_AF-A0A3S0UBL1-F1
#
_entry.id   AF-A0A3S0UBL1-F1
#
_cell.length_a   1.000
_cell.length_b   1.000
_cell.length_c   1.000
_cell.angle_alpha   90.00
_cell.angle_beta   90.00
_cell.angle_gamma   90.00
#
_symmetry.space_group_name_H-M   'P 1'
#
loop_
_entity.id
_entity.type
_entity.pdbx_description
1 polymer ?
#
loop_
_entity_poly.entity_id
_entity_poly.type
_entity_poly.pdbx_seq_one_letter_code
_entity_poly.pdbx_strand_id
1 'polypeptide(L)'
;MSRGAQPDRHIVSRRNFAMTGQASLSNVQVAITVDDFVLWDGTPLPEGHSSLDVTRALAEALTGAGQNGVYGFAHTYSIAKDPASLACWDAWLEAGHHLGNHTHQHAPLRWMSADDFCRDVDQAEKLIGSLVDLGVC
;
A
#
# COMPACT_ATOMS: atom_id res chain seq x y z
N MET A 1 68.78 4.00 1.87
CA MET A 1 67.94 5.13 1.41
C MET A 1 66.84 5.36 2.43
N SER A 2 66.93 6.46 3.18
CA SER A 2 65.96 6.86 4.20
C SER A 2 64.60 7.23 3.60
N ARG A 3 63.52 6.74 4.21
CA ARG A 3 62.17 7.32 4.25
C ARG A 3 61.66 6.96 5.65
N GLY A 4 61.47 7.87 6.59
CA GLY A 4 60.58 9.02 6.55
C GLY A 4 59.54 8.77 7.63
N ALA A 5 59.69 9.42 8.79
CA ALA A 5 58.77 9.31 9.91
C ALA A 5 57.37 9.81 9.50
N GLN A 6 56.33 9.06 9.84
CA GLN A 6 54.94 9.45 9.64
C GLN A 6 54.28 9.56 11.04
N PRO A 7 53.63 10.69 11.38
CA PRO A 7 53.28 11.02 12.75
C PRO A 7 52.04 10.28 13.27
N ASP A 8 51.94 10.28 14.61
CA ASP A 8 50.92 9.66 15.44
C ASP A 8 49.50 9.69 14.85
N ARG A 9 48.95 8.49 14.64
CA ARG A 9 47.51 8.32 14.48
C ARG A 9 46.90 8.44 15.87
N HIS A 10 46.33 9.60 16.16
CA HIS A 10 45.40 9.76 17.29
C HIS A 10 44.35 8.65 17.24
N ILE A 11 44.49 7.68 18.14
CA ILE A 11 43.43 6.73 18.46
C ILE A 11 42.31 7.57 19.09
N VAL A 12 41.34 7.97 18.28
CA VAL A 12 40.04 8.40 18.80
C VAL A 12 39.42 7.15 19.41
N SER A 13 39.57 7.01 20.72
CA SER A 13 38.87 6.00 21.50
C SER A 13 37.39 6.10 21.15
N ARG A 14 36.86 5.06 20.49
CA ARG A 14 35.42 4.90 20.31
C ARG A 14 34.84 4.79 21.71
N ARG A 15 34.31 5.89 22.23
CA ARG A 15 33.42 5.82 23.39
C ARG A 15 32.26 4.94 22.94
N ASN A 16 32.20 3.71 23.46
CA ASN A 16 31.00 2.91 23.42
C ASN A 16 29.93 3.70 24.17
N PHE A 17 29.07 4.38 23.41
CA PHE A 17 27.81 4.86 23.93
C PHE A 17 27.00 3.59 24.18
N ALA A 18 26.93 3.16 25.44
CA ALA A 18 25.97 2.14 25.84
C ALA A 18 24.58 2.73 25.57
N MET A 19 23.91 2.22 24.54
CA MET A 19 22.50 2.51 24.27
C MET A 19 21.66 1.83 25.36
N THR A 20 21.67 2.41 26.55
CA THR A 20 20.74 2.04 27.62
C THR A 20 19.36 2.55 27.23
N GLY A 21 18.48 1.64 26.83
CA GLY A 21 17.06 1.90 26.62
C GLY A 21 16.61 1.90 25.16
N GLN A 22 16.89 0.84 24.40
CA GLN A 22 16.15 0.61 23.17
C GLN A 22 14.78 0.05 23.55
N ALA A 23 13.72 0.85 23.36
CA ALA A 23 12.36 0.40 23.59
C ALA A 23 12.11 -0.87 22.78
N SER A 24 11.61 -1.92 23.44
CA SER A 24 11.30 -3.17 22.76
C SER A 24 10.17 -2.95 21.76
N LEU A 25 10.41 -3.29 20.49
CA LEU A 25 9.38 -3.33 19.46
C LEU A 25 8.63 -4.66 19.44
N SER A 26 8.90 -5.57 20.39
CA SER A 26 8.37 -6.94 20.42
C SER A 26 6.84 -7.03 20.36
N ASN A 27 6.13 -5.96 20.73
CA ASN A 27 4.67 -5.91 20.76
C ASN A 27 4.10 -4.85 19.80
N VAL A 28 4.93 -4.27 18.92
CA VAL A 28 4.44 -3.33 17.92
C VAL A 28 3.74 -4.13 16.82
N GLN A 29 2.45 -3.86 16.65
CA GLN A 29 1.66 -4.37 15.55
C GLN A 29 1.65 -3.34 14.44
N VAL A 30 1.81 -3.79 13.20
CA VAL A 30 1.76 -2.96 12.00
C VAL A 30 0.66 -3.50 11.10
N ALA A 31 -0.26 -2.63 10.70
CA ALA A 31 -1.19 -2.92 9.62
C ALA A 31 -0.59 -2.42 8.30
N ILE A 32 -0.68 -3.24 7.26
CA ILE A 32 -0.34 -2.85 5.90
C ILE A 32 -1.64 -2.56 5.18
N THR A 33 -1.68 -1.45 4.45
CA THR A 33 -2.78 -1.08 3.56
C THR A 33 -2.20 -0.58 2.23
N VAL A 34 -2.98 -0.69 1.17
CA VAL A 34 -2.60 -0.23 -0.18
C VAL A 34 -3.68 0.71 -0.69
N ASP A 35 -3.34 1.98 -0.84
CA ASP A 35 -4.23 3.00 -1.40
C ASP A 35 -4.07 3.07 -2.93
N ASP A 36 -5.03 3.69 -3.61
CA ASP A 36 -5.11 3.73 -5.08
C ASP A 36 -4.99 2.33 -5.71
N PHE A 37 -5.69 1.38 -5.08
CA PHE A 37 -5.61 -0.01 -5.44
C PHE A 37 -6.27 -0.26 -6.81
N VAL A 38 -5.40 -0.51 -7.79
CA VAL A 38 -5.54 -0.25 -9.24
C VAL A 38 -5.40 1.24 -9.55
N LEU A 39 -4.30 1.59 -10.21
CA LEU A 39 -3.99 2.95 -10.64
C LEU A 39 -5.02 3.48 -11.66
N TRP A 40 -5.04 4.81 -11.81
CA TRP A 40 -5.86 5.54 -12.76
C TRP A 40 -5.77 5.02 -14.20
N ASP A 41 -6.87 5.19 -14.95
CA ASP A 41 -6.93 4.87 -16.37
C ASP A 41 -5.83 5.59 -17.15
N GLY A 42 -5.11 4.84 -17.98
CA GLY A 42 -4.00 5.37 -18.79
C GLY A 42 -2.69 5.56 -18.03
N THR A 43 -2.58 5.15 -16.76
CA THR A 43 -1.29 5.11 -16.07
C THR A 43 -0.35 4.14 -16.78
N PRO A 44 0.83 4.59 -17.27
CA PRO A 44 1.71 3.74 -18.04
C PRO A 44 2.30 2.63 -17.18
N LEU A 45 2.16 1.40 -17.65
CA LEU A 45 2.84 0.23 -17.10
C LEU A 45 4.02 -0.17 -18.02
N PRO A 46 5.05 -0.84 -17.48
CA PRO A 46 6.10 -1.41 -18.31
C PRO A 46 5.52 -2.35 -19.38
N GLU A 47 6.20 -2.46 -20.51
CA GLU A 47 5.75 -3.28 -21.64
C GLU A 47 5.48 -4.73 -21.19
N GLY A 48 4.34 -5.28 -21.59
CA GLY A 48 3.93 -6.64 -21.24
C GLY A 48 3.32 -6.80 -19.85
N HIS A 49 3.16 -5.73 -19.06
CA HIS A 49 2.48 -5.77 -17.77
C HIS A 49 1.06 -5.20 -17.84
N SER A 50 0.14 -5.82 -17.11
CA SER A 50 -1.20 -5.31 -16.84
C SER A 50 -1.39 -4.98 -15.35
N SER A 51 -2.40 -4.18 -15.02
CA SER A 51 -2.79 -3.92 -13.62
C SER A 51 -3.12 -5.21 -12.87
N LEU A 52 -3.65 -6.22 -13.58
CA LEU A 52 -3.94 -7.53 -13.00
C LEU A 52 -2.66 -8.29 -12.63
N ASP A 53 -1.64 -8.27 -13.49
CA ASP A 53 -0.36 -8.92 -13.20
C ASP A 53 0.35 -8.26 -12.00
N VAL A 54 0.30 -6.92 -11.93
CA VAL A 54 0.82 -6.18 -10.78
C VAL A 54 0.06 -6.54 -9.51
N THR A 55 -1.28 -6.61 -9.58
CA THR A 55 -2.14 -6.98 -8.45
C THR A 55 -1.79 -8.36 -7.92
N ARG A 56 -1.68 -9.36 -8.82
CA ARG A 56 -1.30 -10.73 -8.45
C ARG A 56 0.08 -10.79 -7.83
N ALA A 57 1.08 -10.14 -8.44
CA ALA A 57 2.44 -10.13 -7.93
C ALA A 57 2.53 -9.50 -6.53
N LEU A 58 1.78 -8.43 -6.27
CA LEU A 58 1.74 -7.79 -4.96
C LEU A 58 1.07 -8.71 -3.92
N ALA A 59 -0.07 -9.32 -4.26
CA ALA A 59 -0.77 -10.25 -3.38
C ALA A 59 0.08 -11.48 -3.06
N GLU A 60 0.75 -12.07 -4.05
CA GLU A 60 1.68 -13.19 -3.89
C GLU A 60 2.86 -12.81 -2.97
N ALA A 61 3.40 -11.61 -3.10
CA ALA A 61 4.48 -11.14 -2.24
C ALA A 61 4.04 -10.97 -0.78
N LEU A 62 2.84 -10.43 -0.54
CA LEU A 62 2.28 -10.24 0.80
C LEU A 62 1.95 -11.59 1.45
N THR A 63 1.19 -12.44 0.75
CA THR A 63 0.82 -13.78 1.23
C THR A 63 2.05 -14.66 1.47
N GLY A 64 3.05 -14.61 0.59
CA GLY A 64 4.33 -15.31 0.75
C GLY A 64 5.15 -14.83 1.96
N ALA A 65 4.96 -13.57 2.38
CA ALA A 65 5.51 -13.01 3.62
C ALA A 65 4.61 -13.25 4.85
N GLY A 66 3.56 -14.08 4.72
CA GLY A 66 2.60 -14.39 5.77
C GLY A 66 1.63 -13.25 6.10
N GLN A 67 1.57 -12.20 5.26
CA GLN A 67 0.65 -11.09 5.43
C GLN A 67 -0.64 -11.41 4.67
N ASN A 68 -1.71 -11.69 5.40
CA ASN A 68 -3.05 -11.94 4.87
C ASN A 68 -4.03 -10.88 5.41
N GLY A 69 -5.20 -10.73 4.80
CA GLY A 69 -6.18 -9.72 5.23
C GLY A 69 -5.71 -8.27 5.08
N VAL A 70 -4.78 -7.99 4.15
CA VAL A 70 -4.34 -6.63 3.84
C VAL A 70 -5.49 -5.87 3.18
N TYR A 71 -5.74 -4.64 3.59
CA TYR A 71 -6.78 -3.81 2.96
C TYR A 71 -6.23 -3.10 1.73
N GLY A 72 -6.86 -3.32 0.58
CA GLY A 72 -6.72 -2.51 -0.62
C GLY A 72 -7.84 -1.47 -0.68
N PHE A 73 -7.51 -0.18 -0.58
CA PHE A 73 -8.45 0.92 -0.72
C PHE A 73 -8.53 1.31 -2.19
N ALA A 74 -9.61 0.90 -2.85
CA ALA A 74 -9.83 1.14 -4.27
C ALA A 74 -10.76 2.33 -4.49
N HIS A 75 -10.39 3.23 -5.40
CA HIS A 75 -11.32 4.20 -5.93
C HIS A 75 -12.12 3.58 -7.09
N THR A 76 -13.36 4.02 -7.30
CA THR A 76 -14.26 3.37 -8.26
C THR A 76 -14.48 4.14 -9.57
N TYR A 77 -13.75 5.23 -9.81
CA TYR A 77 -13.89 6.02 -11.03
C TYR A 77 -13.64 5.18 -12.32
N SER A 78 -12.60 4.36 -12.32
CA SER A 78 -12.16 3.59 -13.49
C SER A 78 -13.17 2.52 -13.89
N ILE A 79 -13.82 1.84 -12.94
CA ILE A 79 -14.78 0.77 -13.24
C ILE A 79 -16.05 1.25 -13.93
N ALA A 80 -16.39 2.53 -13.80
CA ALA A 80 -17.50 3.12 -14.54
C ALA A 80 -17.21 3.16 -16.06
N LYS A 81 -15.92 3.14 -16.45
CA LYS A 81 -15.47 3.17 -17.85
C LYS A 81 -15.01 1.81 -18.35
N ASP A 82 -14.29 1.07 -17.52
CA ASP A 82 -13.71 -0.22 -17.87
C ASP A 82 -13.91 -1.23 -16.72
N PRO A 83 -14.84 -2.19 -16.88
CA PRO A 83 -15.05 -3.25 -15.91
C PRO A 83 -13.83 -4.18 -15.70
N ALA A 84 -12.79 -4.12 -16.55
CA ALA A 84 -11.61 -4.97 -16.41
C ALA A 84 -10.87 -4.78 -15.08
N SER A 85 -10.99 -3.61 -14.42
CA SER A 85 -10.43 -3.41 -13.08
C SER A 85 -11.07 -4.32 -12.02
N LEU A 86 -12.29 -4.83 -12.24
CA LEU A 86 -12.93 -5.81 -11.34
C LEU A 86 -12.09 -7.08 -11.20
N ALA A 87 -11.44 -7.54 -12.27
CA ALA A 87 -10.59 -8.74 -12.22
C ALA A 87 -9.39 -8.57 -11.28
N CYS A 88 -8.89 -7.33 -11.10
CA CYS A 88 -7.82 -7.05 -10.14
C CYS A 88 -8.34 -7.21 -8.70
N TRP A 89 -9.53 -6.68 -8.43
CA TRP A 89 -10.17 -6.76 -7.13
C TRP A 89 -10.55 -8.20 -6.77
N ASP A 90 -11.08 -8.97 -7.72
CA ASP A 90 -11.36 -10.39 -7.54
C ASP A 90 -10.07 -11.16 -7.19
N ALA A 91 -8.98 -10.95 -7.97
CA ALA A 91 -7.70 -11.60 -7.70
C ALA A 91 -7.12 -11.23 -6.32
N TRP A 92 -7.35 -10.01 -5.84
CA TRP A 92 -6.95 -9.57 -4.51
C TRP A 92 -7.73 -10.28 -3.40
N LEU A 93 -9.05 -10.37 -3.55
CA LEU A 93 -9.92 -11.09 -2.62
C LEU A 93 -9.63 -12.60 -2.60
N GLU A 94 -9.41 -13.20 -3.77
CA GLU A 94 -9.03 -14.62 -3.91
C GLU A 94 -7.71 -14.95 -3.20
N ALA A 95 -6.79 -13.98 -3.10
CA ALA A 95 -5.55 -14.11 -2.33
C ALA A 95 -5.76 -13.98 -0.80
N GLY A 96 -7.00 -13.80 -0.32
CA GLY A 96 -7.32 -13.68 1.09
C GLY A 96 -7.07 -12.28 1.67
N HIS A 97 -7.14 -11.25 0.83
CA HIS A 97 -7.06 -9.85 1.25
C HIS A 97 -8.46 -9.20 1.27
N HIS A 98 -8.53 -7.95 1.75
CA HIS A 98 -9.78 -7.21 1.90
C HIS A 98 -9.80 -5.99 1.00
N LEU A 99 -10.99 -5.52 0.66
CA LEU A 99 -11.19 -4.23 0.00
C LEU A 99 -11.77 -3.20 0.96
N GLY A 100 -11.36 -1.96 0.78
CA GLY A 100 -11.94 -0.79 1.41
C GLY A 100 -12.33 0.25 0.38
N ASN A 101 -13.26 1.12 0.75
CA ASN A 101 -13.74 2.20 -0.10
C ASN A 101 -12.78 3.39 -0.05
N HIS A 102 -12.19 3.75 -1.21
CA HIS A 102 -11.36 4.95 -1.38
C HIS A 102 -12.07 6.07 -2.15
N THR A 103 -13.39 6.18 -1.96
CA THR A 103 -14.32 7.08 -2.66
C THR A 103 -14.46 6.76 -4.15
N HIS A 104 -15.36 7.45 -4.84
CA HIS A 104 -15.57 7.20 -6.26
C HIS A 104 -14.60 8.04 -7.10
N GLN A 105 -14.55 9.35 -6.86
CA GLN A 105 -13.76 10.29 -7.67
C GLN A 105 -12.32 10.46 -7.16
N HIS A 106 -11.99 9.97 -5.96
CA HIS A 106 -10.68 10.18 -5.32
C HIS A 106 -10.27 11.67 -5.34
N ALA A 107 -11.25 12.53 -5.10
CA ALA A 107 -11.06 13.97 -5.14
C ALA A 107 -10.44 14.46 -3.81
N PRO A 108 -9.53 15.46 -3.86
CA PRO A 108 -9.03 16.09 -2.64
C PRO A 108 -10.17 16.68 -1.79
N LEU A 109 -10.25 16.30 -0.52
CA LEU A 109 -11.32 16.73 0.40
C LEU A 109 -11.52 18.26 0.46
N ARG A 110 -10.43 19.05 0.31
CA ARG A 110 -10.50 20.51 0.31
C ARG A 110 -11.28 21.11 -0.87
N TRP A 111 -11.62 20.30 -1.87
CA TRP A 111 -12.41 20.69 -3.04
C TRP A 111 -13.86 20.26 -2.95
N MET A 112 -14.25 19.57 -1.88
CA MET A 112 -15.57 19.01 -1.71
C MET A 112 -16.30 19.67 -0.54
N SER A 113 -17.61 19.82 -0.68
CA SER A 113 -18.46 19.97 0.50
C SER A 113 -18.57 18.63 1.24
N ALA A 114 -18.98 18.66 2.52
CA ALA A 114 -19.25 17.42 3.26
C ALA A 114 -20.31 16.55 2.55
N ASP A 115 -21.36 17.18 2.01
CA ASP A 115 -22.42 16.49 1.28
C ASP A 115 -21.93 15.85 -0.02
N ASP A 116 -21.03 16.51 -0.74
CA ASP A 116 -20.42 15.93 -1.95
C ASP A 116 -19.54 14.74 -1.61
N PHE A 117 -18.77 14.83 -0.52
CA PHE A 117 -17.94 13.71 -0.05
C PHE A 117 -18.79 12.50 0.32
N CYS A 118 -19.86 12.68 1.10
CA CYS A 118 -20.77 11.57 1.45
C CYS A 118 -21.39 10.93 0.21
N ARG A 119 -21.84 11.74 -0.77
CA ARG A 119 -22.37 11.22 -2.05
C ARG A 119 -21.33 10.43 -2.83
N ASP A 120 -20.07 10.83 -2.77
CA ASP A 120 -18.98 10.15 -3.47
C ASP A 120 -18.63 8.80 -2.84
N VAL A 121 -18.65 8.73 -1.50
CA VAL A 121 -18.55 7.47 -0.74
C VAL A 121 -19.72 6.55 -1.10
N ASP A 122 -20.96 7.04 -1.06
CA ASP A 122 -22.16 6.27 -1.40
C ASP A 122 -22.12 5.74 -2.85
N GLN A 123 -21.56 6.53 -3.77
CA GLN A 123 -21.41 6.11 -5.16
C GLN A 123 -20.42 4.95 -5.30
N ALA A 124 -19.33 4.96 -4.55
CA ALA A 124 -18.39 3.84 -4.51
C ALA A 124 -19.02 2.60 -3.86
N GLU A 125 -19.74 2.74 -2.73
CA GLU A 125 -20.42 1.62 -2.06
C GLU A 125 -21.43 0.91 -2.98
N LYS A 126 -22.15 1.66 -3.83
CA LYS A 126 -23.05 1.03 -4.83
C LYS A 126 -22.33 0.09 -5.80
N LEU A 127 -21.02 0.30 -6.01
CA LEU A 127 -20.24 -0.45 -6.98
C LEU A 127 -19.44 -1.58 -6.32
N ILE A 128 -18.91 -1.37 -5.11
CA ILE A 128 -18.01 -2.32 -4.44
C ILE A 128 -18.46 -2.77 -3.05
N GLY A 129 -19.58 -2.28 -2.52
CA GLY A 129 -20.00 -2.56 -1.15
C GLY A 129 -20.13 -4.05 -0.86
N SER A 130 -20.65 -4.84 -1.81
CA SER A 130 -20.71 -6.30 -1.66
C SER A 130 -19.33 -6.95 -1.58
N LEU A 131 -18.30 -6.36 -2.19
CA LEU A 131 -16.92 -6.85 -2.12
C LEU A 131 -16.23 -6.41 -0.83
N VAL A 132 -16.54 -5.21 -0.33
CA VAL A 132 -16.07 -4.71 0.98
C VAL A 132 -16.59 -5.62 2.10
N ASP A 133 -17.87 -6.00 2.04
CA ASP A 133 -18.51 -6.84 3.07
C ASP A 133 -17.98 -8.28 3.13
N LEU A 134 -17.39 -8.80 2.05
CA LEU A 134 -16.78 -10.14 2.03
C LEU A 134 -15.58 -10.27 2.97
N GLY A 135 -14.92 -9.16 3.31
CA GLY A 135 -13.77 -9.13 4.21
C GLY A 135 -14.10 -9.21 5.70
N VAL A 136 -15.38 -9.27 6.07
CA VAL A 136 -15.85 -9.10 7.47
C VAL A 136 -16.31 -10.42 8.13
N CYS A 137 -15.96 -11.58 7.56
CA CYS A 137 -16.38 -12.89 8.06
C CYS A 137 -15.39 -13.55 9.03
#